data_AF-A0A938MCD6-F1
#
_entry.id   AF-A0A938MCD6-F1
#
_cell.length_a   1.000
_cell.length_b   1.000
_cell.length_c   1.000
_cell.angle_alpha   90.00
_cell.angle_beta   90.00
_cell.angle_gamma   90.00
#
_symmetry.space_group_name_H-M   'P 1'
#
loop_
_entity.id
_entity.type
_entity.pdbx_description
1 polymer ?
#
loop_
_entity_poly.entity_id
_entity_poly.type
_entity_poly.pdbx_seq_one_letter_code
_entity_poly.pdbx_strand_id
1 'polypeptide(L)'
;MDINEPRAMLVAVLALSGLLSAARAETSRVEIGLNGAWQFQKVKDLAFPPRGEWKETKVPGTVNGWNYERAWFRTSFAAPAAFASKRVKVRFGGVKYNSVVYVNGQKVGGCFGGYEPFEVDITAAVKVGGQNELLVGVHDWTGLFSKQVDLSQVTEWHQVRGTPKDALLSVIGGLFS
;
A
#
# COMPACT_ATOMS: atom_id res chain seq x y z
N MET A 1 -25.66 -0.72 88.81
CA MET A 1 -25.46 0.65 88.31
C MET A 1 -24.14 0.67 87.58
N ASP A 2 -24.27 0.65 86.25
CA ASP A 2 -23.33 0.90 85.16
C ASP A 2 -21.89 0.37 85.21
N ILE A 3 -21.78 -0.78 84.56
CA ILE A 3 -20.71 -1.33 83.74
C ILE A 3 -19.96 -0.31 82.85
N ASN A 4 -18.66 -0.20 83.10
CA ASN A 4 -17.52 -0.17 82.16
C ASN A 4 -17.73 0.48 80.76
N GLU A 5 -17.03 1.58 80.51
CA GLU A 5 -16.92 2.22 79.19
C GLU A 5 -16.30 1.29 78.13
N PRO A 6 -16.69 1.47 76.86
CA PRO A 6 -15.67 1.46 75.81
C PRO A 6 -15.92 2.54 74.76
N ARG A 7 -14.83 3.09 74.18
CA ARG A 7 -14.66 3.25 72.71
C ARG A 7 -13.36 3.97 72.36
N ALA A 8 -12.32 3.18 72.12
CA ALA A 8 -11.33 3.48 71.11
C ALA A 8 -11.44 2.40 70.03
N MET A 9 -11.86 2.77 68.82
CA MET A 9 -11.42 2.05 67.63
C MET A 9 -11.55 2.93 66.39
N LEU A 10 -10.39 3.44 65.98
CA LEU A 10 -10.11 4.04 64.68
C LEU A 10 -10.21 2.93 63.62
N VAL A 11 -11.13 3.06 62.66
CA VAL A 11 -11.15 2.19 61.47
C VAL A 11 -10.53 2.96 60.32
N ALA A 12 -9.29 2.63 59.99
CA ALA A 12 -8.63 3.06 58.76
C ALA A 12 -9.18 2.21 57.60
N VAL A 13 -9.92 2.84 56.68
CA VAL A 13 -10.32 2.20 55.42
C VAL A 13 -9.21 2.48 54.40
N LEU A 14 -8.33 1.50 54.20
CA LEU A 14 -7.42 1.48 53.05
C LEU A 14 -8.20 0.92 51.84
N ALA A 15 -8.73 1.82 51.00
CA ALA A 15 -9.24 1.44 49.69
C ALA A 15 -8.04 1.12 48.78
N LEU A 16 -7.75 -0.17 48.60
CA LEU A 16 -6.75 -0.65 47.65
C LEU A 16 -7.36 -0.57 46.24
N SER A 17 -7.13 0.55 45.55
CA SER A 17 -7.46 0.69 44.13
C SER A 17 -6.48 -0.13 43.29
N GLY A 18 -6.86 -1.37 42.98
CA GLY A 18 -6.18 -2.17 41.97
C GLY A 18 -6.44 -1.60 40.57
N LEU A 19 -5.50 -0.79 40.06
CA LEU A 19 -5.44 -0.47 38.64
C LEU A 19 -5.04 -1.74 37.88
N LEU A 20 -6.03 -2.41 37.29
CA LEU A 20 -5.78 -3.45 36.29
C LEU A 20 -5.29 -2.75 35.02
N SER A 21 -3.98 -2.55 34.89
CA SER A 21 -3.37 -2.12 33.65
C SER A 21 -3.45 -3.28 32.65
N ALA A 22 -4.49 -3.28 31.81
CA ALA A 22 -4.47 -4.09 30.60
C ALA A 22 -3.47 -3.45 29.64
N ALA A 23 -2.22 -3.90 29.71
CA ALA A 23 -1.22 -3.57 28.71
C ALA A 23 -1.75 -4.03 27.34
N ARG A 24 -2.23 -3.09 26.53
CA ARG A 24 -2.55 -3.33 25.14
C ARG A 24 -1.23 -3.66 24.47
N ALA A 25 -1.02 -4.94 24.14
CA ALA A 25 0.11 -5.33 23.31
C ALA A 25 -0.05 -4.59 21.98
N GLU A 26 0.70 -3.50 21.81
CA GLU A 26 0.88 -2.90 20.50
C GLU A 26 1.52 -3.97 19.62
N THR A 27 0.70 -4.56 18.75
CA THR A 27 1.21 -5.49 17.76
C THR A 27 1.93 -4.64 16.73
N SER A 28 3.22 -4.35 16.97
CA SER A 28 4.02 -3.59 16.03
C SER A 28 4.07 -4.35 14.71
N ARG A 29 3.61 -3.70 13.63
CA ARG A 29 3.70 -4.28 12.30
C ARG A 29 5.16 -4.25 11.88
N VAL A 30 5.69 -5.39 11.45
CA VAL A 30 7.02 -5.44 10.83
C VAL A 30 6.87 -4.97 9.39
N GLU A 31 7.52 -3.87 9.06
CA GLU A 31 7.50 -3.27 7.72
C GLU A 31 8.91 -3.16 7.15
N ILE A 32 9.01 -3.30 5.83
CA ILE A 32 10.23 -2.98 5.08
C ILE A 32 9.88 -1.98 3.99
N GLY A 33 10.73 -0.97 3.82
CA GLY A 33 10.59 0.00 2.74
C GLY A 33 11.02 -0.61 1.41
N LEU A 34 10.20 -0.45 0.38
CA LEU A 34 10.51 -0.85 -1.00
C LEU A 34 10.84 0.36 -1.90
N ASN A 35 11.05 1.54 -1.31
CA ASN A 35 11.53 2.71 -2.04
C ASN A 35 13.00 2.56 -2.41
N GLY A 36 13.45 3.26 -3.44
CA GLY A 36 14.83 3.28 -3.91
C GLY A 36 14.96 2.73 -5.32
N ALA A 37 15.95 1.85 -5.52
CA ALA A 37 16.32 1.35 -6.84
C ALA A 37 15.32 0.33 -7.37
N TRP A 38 14.82 0.58 -8.56
CA TRP A 38 13.93 -0.28 -9.32
C TRP A 38 14.44 -0.37 -10.75
N GLN A 39 13.86 -1.27 -11.52
CA GLN A 39 14.07 -1.32 -12.95
C GLN A 39 12.73 -1.34 -13.67
N PHE A 40 12.71 -0.90 -14.93
CA PHE A 40 11.51 -0.92 -15.75
C PHE A 40 11.79 -1.38 -17.17
N GLN A 41 10.76 -1.90 -17.83
CA GLN A 41 10.77 -2.26 -19.23
C GLN A 41 9.43 -1.87 -19.85
N LYS A 42 9.46 -1.09 -20.94
CA LYS A 42 8.26 -0.75 -21.71
C LYS A 42 7.81 -1.93 -22.56
N VAL A 43 6.49 -2.09 -22.69
CA VAL A 43 5.86 -3.22 -23.37
C VAL A 43 4.62 -2.77 -24.14
N LYS A 44 4.19 -3.61 -25.09
CA LYS A 44 2.97 -3.39 -25.88
C LYS A 44 1.70 -3.81 -25.13
N ASP A 45 1.79 -4.85 -24.30
CA ASP A 45 0.71 -5.40 -23.48
C ASP A 45 1.19 -5.82 -22.08
N LEU A 46 0.25 -6.11 -21.17
CA LEU A 46 0.52 -6.56 -19.81
C LEU A 46 0.11 -8.02 -19.58
N ALA A 47 0.07 -8.85 -20.63
CA ALA A 47 -0.37 -10.25 -20.48
C ALA A 47 0.54 -11.00 -19.50
N PHE A 48 1.86 -10.82 -19.66
CA PHE A 48 2.89 -11.43 -18.82
C PHE A 48 4.06 -10.47 -18.59
N PRO A 49 4.81 -10.63 -17.48
CA PRO A 49 6.07 -9.93 -17.28
C PRO A 49 7.04 -10.21 -18.46
N PRO A 50 7.69 -9.17 -19.01
CA PRO A 50 8.56 -9.33 -20.17
C PRO A 50 9.86 -10.01 -19.79
N ARG A 51 10.50 -10.60 -20.80
CA ARG A 51 11.90 -10.99 -20.76
C ARG A 51 12.74 -9.93 -21.47
N GLY A 52 14.02 -9.88 -21.15
CA GLY A 52 14.99 -9.05 -21.85
C GLY A 52 15.62 -7.98 -20.97
N GLU A 53 15.92 -6.84 -21.59
CA GLU A 53 16.68 -5.76 -20.97
C GLU A 53 15.79 -4.85 -20.12
N TRP A 54 16.26 -4.57 -18.91
CA TRP A 54 15.60 -3.70 -17.95
C TRP A 54 16.44 -2.46 -17.71
N LYS A 55 15.78 -1.29 -17.71
CA LYS A 55 16.41 0.00 -17.48
C LYS A 55 16.25 0.41 -16.03
N GLU A 56 17.26 1.05 -15.45
CA GLU A 56 17.18 1.53 -14.07
C GLU A 56 16.18 2.68 -13.91
N THR A 57 15.54 2.74 -12.75
CA THR A 57 14.68 3.83 -12.31
C THR A 57 14.63 3.89 -10.78
N LYS A 58 13.86 4.83 -10.23
CA LYS A 58 13.63 4.96 -8.79
C LYS A 58 12.15 5.00 -8.47
N VAL A 59 11.80 4.45 -7.31
CA VAL A 59 10.47 4.56 -6.71
C VAL A 59 10.58 5.24 -5.34
N PRO A 60 9.78 6.26 -5.04
CA PRO A 60 8.81 6.90 -5.94
C PRO A 60 9.50 7.63 -7.11
N GLY A 61 8.82 7.68 -8.26
CA GLY A 61 9.34 8.27 -9.48
C GLY A 61 8.38 8.08 -10.65
N THR A 62 8.72 8.65 -11.80
CA THR A 62 7.93 8.56 -13.03
C THR A 62 8.77 8.00 -14.17
N VAL A 63 8.11 7.29 -15.09
CA VAL A 63 8.69 6.87 -16.36
C VAL A 63 7.90 7.54 -17.47
N ASN A 64 8.58 8.31 -18.32
CA ASN A 64 7.92 8.99 -19.43
C ASN A 64 7.41 7.96 -20.44
N GLY A 65 6.11 8.00 -20.73
CA GLY A 65 5.44 7.19 -21.74
C GLY A 65 4.70 8.08 -22.74
N TRP A 66 4.63 7.65 -23.99
CA TRP A 66 3.80 8.27 -25.02
C TRP A 66 2.79 7.24 -25.55
N ASN A 67 1.67 7.66 -26.11
CA ASN A 67 0.73 6.77 -26.82
C ASN A 67 0.24 5.53 -26.02
N TYR A 68 -0.23 5.70 -24.79
CA TYR A 68 -0.83 4.59 -24.01
C TYR A 68 0.16 3.43 -23.76
N GLU A 69 1.46 3.74 -23.72
CA GLU A 69 2.50 2.77 -23.42
C GLU A 69 2.29 2.14 -22.05
N ARG A 70 2.62 0.84 -21.99
CA ARG A 70 2.60 0.04 -20.76
C ARG A 70 4.05 -0.18 -20.33
N ALA A 71 4.26 -0.33 -19.04
CA ALA A 71 5.57 -0.67 -18.51
C ALA A 71 5.44 -1.69 -17.39
N TRP A 72 6.40 -2.59 -17.33
CA TRP A 72 6.65 -3.37 -16.14
C TRP A 72 7.73 -2.72 -15.33
N PHE A 73 7.55 -2.75 -14.01
CA PHE A 73 8.53 -2.37 -13.01
C PHE A 73 8.93 -3.61 -12.23
N ARG A 74 10.19 -3.68 -11.84
CA ARG A 74 10.69 -4.77 -10.99
C ARG A 74 11.62 -4.27 -9.90
N THR A 75 11.58 -4.96 -8.78
CA THR A 75 12.57 -4.86 -7.72
C THR A 75 12.71 -6.19 -7.00
N SER A 76 13.74 -6.32 -6.17
CA SER A 76 13.94 -7.48 -5.31
C SER A 76 13.92 -7.05 -3.85
N PHE A 77 13.43 -7.93 -2.98
CA PHE A 77 13.39 -7.67 -1.54
C PHE A 77 13.66 -8.93 -0.71
N ALA A 78 14.31 -8.76 0.43
CA ALA A 78 14.47 -9.80 1.43
C ALA A 78 13.24 -9.80 2.35
N ALA A 79 12.50 -10.91 2.41
CA ALA A 79 11.41 -11.06 3.37
C ALA A 79 12.01 -11.50 4.72
N PRO A 80 11.91 -10.70 5.80
CA PRO A 80 12.45 -11.07 7.11
C PRO A 80 11.82 -12.37 7.63
N ALA A 81 12.58 -13.17 8.39
CA ALA A 81 12.04 -14.37 9.04
C ALA A 81 10.85 -14.07 9.97
N ALA A 82 10.76 -12.84 10.49
CA ALA A 82 9.64 -12.35 11.28
C ALA A 82 8.28 -12.35 10.55
N PHE A 83 8.28 -12.49 9.22
CA PHE A 83 7.04 -12.65 8.44
C PHE A 83 6.45 -14.06 8.52
N ALA A 84 7.18 -15.04 9.08
CA ALA A 84 6.72 -16.41 9.20
C ALA A 84 5.38 -16.49 9.96
N SER A 85 4.44 -17.27 9.41
CA SER A 85 3.09 -17.44 9.94
C SER A 85 2.30 -16.13 10.11
N LYS A 86 2.69 -15.07 9.38
CA LYS A 86 1.95 -13.81 9.31
C LYS A 86 1.31 -13.64 7.94
N ARG A 87 0.28 -12.80 7.89
CA ARG A 87 -0.26 -12.28 6.63
C ARG A 87 0.68 -11.21 6.10
N VAL A 88 1.17 -11.40 4.88
CA VAL A 88 2.13 -10.48 4.24
C VAL A 88 1.41 -9.74 3.12
N LYS A 89 1.49 -8.41 3.13
CA LYS A 89 0.92 -7.56 2.11
C LYS A 89 1.99 -6.62 1.55
N VAL A 90 1.91 -6.34 0.26
CA VAL A 90 2.59 -5.19 -0.33
C VAL A 90 1.63 -4.01 -0.33
N ARG A 91 2.11 -2.83 0.09
CA ARG A 91 1.33 -1.59 0.12
C ARG A 91 1.92 -0.59 -0.86
N PHE A 92 1.09 -0.12 -1.79
CA PHE A 92 1.44 0.93 -2.71
C PHE A 92 0.83 2.25 -2.22
N GLY A 93 1.61 3.33 -2.26
CA GLY A 93 1.08 4.68 -2.02
C GLY A 93 0.17 5.17 -3.16
N GLY A 94 0.33 4.59 -4.35
CA GLY A 94 -0.48 4.85 -5.55
C GLY A 94 0.26 4.36 -6.80
N VAL A 95 -0.48 3.91 -7.81
CA VAL A 95 0.09 3.49 -9.10
C VAL A 95 -0.82 3.99 -10.22
N LYS A 96 -0.35 4.98 -10.98
CA LYS A 96 -1.13 5.56 -12.07
C LYS A 96 -1.01 4.73 -13.37
N TYR A 97 -2.07 4.18 -13.98
CA TYR A 97 -3.49 4.17 -13.57
C TYR A 97 -4.05 2.78 -13.24
N ASN A 98 -3.76 1.79 -14.08
CA ASN A 98 -4.15 0.40 -13.88
C ASN A 98 -2.90 -0.44 -13.62
N SER A 99 -2.96 -1.32 -12.62
CA SER A 99 -1.83 -2.11 -12.18
C SER A 99 -2.14 -3.61 -12.08
N VAL A 100 -1.13 -4.42 -12.36
CA VAL A 100 -1.10 -5.86 -12.07
C VAL A 100 0.17 -6.19 -11.33
N VAL A 101 0.07 -6.98 -10.27
CA VAL A 101 1.17 -7.31 -9.37
C VAL A 101 1.49 -8.79 -9.45
N TYR A 102 2.77 -9.09 -9.60
CA TYR A 102 3.34 -10.42 -9.59
C TYR A 102 4.41 -10.52 -8.50
N VAL A 103 4.46 -11.66 -7.80
CA VAL A 103 5.52 -12.01 -6.85
C VAL A 103 6.06 -13.37 -7.22
N ASN A 104 7.38 -13.48 -7.39
CA ASN A 104 8.05 -14.75 -7.74
C ASN A 104 7.40 -15.49 -8.92
N GLY A 105 6.96 -14.76 -9.94
CA GLY A 105 6.29 -15.30 -11.13
C GLY A 105 4.79 -15.59 -10.98
N GLN A 106 4.19 -15.38 -9.80
CA GLN A 106 2.75 -15.59 -9.55
C GLN A 106 1.98 -14.27 -9.56
N LYS A 107 0.87 -14.20 -10.31
CA LYS A 107 -0.05 -13.05 -10.28
C LYS A 107 -0.79 -13.03 -8.94
N VAL A 108 -0.63 -11.95 -8.18
CA VAL A 108 -1.17 -11.82 -6.81
C VAL A 108 -2.28 -10.78 -6.69
N GLY A 109 -2.46 -9.90 -7.67
CA GLY A 109 -3.53 -8.91 -7.66
C GLY A 109 -3.22 -7.68 -8.49
N GLY A 110 -3.75 -6.54 -8.07
CA GLY A 110 -3.59 -5.25 -8.72
C GLY A 110 -4.64 -4.25 -8.26
N CYS A 111 -4.59 -3.05 -8.81
CA CYS A 111 -5.55 -1.99 -8.54
C CYS A 111 -5.85 -1.22 -9.83
N PHE A 112 -7.11 -0.84 -9.96
CA PHE A 112 -7.61 0.06 -10.99
C PHE A 112 -8.04 1.35 -10.29
N GLY A 113 -7.33 2.45 -10.54
CA GLY A 113 -7.52 3.70 -9.81
C GLY A 113 -6.17 4.31 -9.47
N GLY A 114 -5.74 5.28 -10.28
CA GLY A 114 -4.32 5.64 -10.36
C GLY A 114 -3.68 6.36 -9.17
N TYR A 115 -4.48 6.79 -8.20
CA TYR A 115 -4.06 7.76 -7.20
C TYR A 115 -4.39 7.36 -5.76
N GLU A 116 -5.09 6.24 -5.57
CA GLU A 116 -5.44 5.77 -4.23
C GLU A 116 -4.43 4.73 -3.74
N PRO A 117 -4.05 4.77 -2.46
CA PRO A 117 -3.28 3.70 -1.85
C PRO A 117 -4.04 2.37 -1.92
N PHE A 118 -3.31 1.28 -2.18
CA PHE A 118 -3.89 -0.05 -2.16
C PHE A 118 -2.90 -1.08 -1.61
N GLU A 119 -3.45 -2.18 -1.12
CA GLU A 119 -2.67 -3.33 -0.64
C GLU A 119 -3.00 -4.58 -1.45
N VAL A 120 -1.99 -5.40 -1.70
CA VAL A 120 -2.16 -6.74 -2.30
C VAL A 120 -1.62 -7.77 -1.32
N ASP A 121 -2.40 -8.82 -1.07
CA ASP A 121 -1.97 -9.95 -0.26
C ASP A 121 -0.99 -10.83 -1.05
N ILE A 122 0.20 -11.03 -0.50
CA ILE A 122 1.27 -11.81 -1.13
C ILE A 122 1.65 -13.04 -0.29
N THR A 123 0.86 -13.37 0.73
CA THR A 123 1.18 -14.41 1.73
C THR A 123 1.49 -15.75 1.08
N ALA A 124 0.74 -16.13 0.04
CA ALA A 124 0.93 -17.41 -0.66
C ALA A 124 2.13 -17.44 -1.63
N ALA A 125 2.63 -16.27 -2.05
CA ALA A 125 3.67 -16.15 -3.07
C ALA A 125 5.05 -15.80 -2.52
N VAL A 126 5.13 -15.29 -1.29
CA VAL A 126 6.38 -14.81 -0.67
C VAL A 126 7.22 -15.96 -0.12
N LYS A 127 8.54 -15.89 -0.36
CA LYS A 127 9.57 -16.76 0.22
C LYS A 127 10.11 -16.09 1.47
N VAL A 128 9.57 -16.44 2.63
CA VAL A 128 10.00 -15.92 3.94
C VAL A 128 11.45 -16.35 4.22
N GLY A 129 12.26 -15.44 4.76
CA GLY A 129 13.69 -15.68 5.03
C GLY A 129 14.57 -15.66 3.79
N GLY A 130 14.02 -15.32 2.61
CA GLY A 130 14.72 -15.35 1.34
C GLY A 130 14.51 -14.10 0.49
N GLN A 131 15.17 -14.11 -0.67
CA GLN A 131 15.00 -13.09 -1.72
C GLN A 131 13.73 -13.35 -2.53
N ASN A 132 13.03 -12.26 -2.83
CA ASN A 132 11.78 -12.26 -3.57
C ASN A 132 11.86 -11.26 -4.70
N GLU A 133 11.25 -11.60 -5.84
CA GLU A 133 11.04 -10.67 -6.94
C GLU A 133 9.62 -10.10 -6.87
N LEU A 134 9.51 -8.77 -6.97
CA LEU A 134 8.26 -8.06 -7.13
C LEU A 134 8.21 -7.44 -8.52
N LEU A 135 7.14 -7.71 -9.25
CA LEU A 135 6.87 -7.20 -10.58
C LEU A 135 5.53 -6.45 -10.58
N VAL A 136 5.51 -5.24 -11.14
CA VAL A 136 4.32 -4.40 -11.23
C VAL A 136 4.14 -3.95 -12.66
N GLY A 137 3.15 -4.51 -13.35
CA GLY A 137 2.73 -4.06 -14.66
C GLY A 137 1.82 -2.85 -14.51
N VAL A 138 2.09 -1.78 -15.26
CA VAL A 138 1.39 -0.50 -15.19
C VAL A 138 0.92 -0.12 -16.58
N HIS A 139 -0.35 0.26 -16.67
CA HIS A 139 -0.97 0.81 -17.86
C HIS A 139 -1.55 2.18 -17.50
N ASP A 140 -1.01 3.24 -18.12
CA ASP A 140 -1.61 4.56 -18.07
C ASP A 140 -2.36 4.84 -19.37
N TRP A 141 -3.68 4.90 -19.24
CA TRP A 141 -4.60 5.21 -20.32
C TRP A 141 -4.80 6.72 -20.54
N THR A 142 -4.18 7.58 -19.73
CA THR A 142 -4.32 9.03 -19.86
C THR A 142 -3.25 9.57 -20.80
N GLY A 143 -3.52 9.46 -22.09
CA GLY A 143 -2.97 10.38 -23.07
C GLY A 143 -3.53 11.78 -22.83
N LEU A 144 -3.00 12.51 -21.85
CA LEU A 144 -3.27 13.94 -21.78
C LEU A 144 -2.76 14.56 -23.10
N PHE A 145 -3.73 14.85 -23.98
CA PHE A 145 -3.65 15.51 -25.30
C PHE A 145 -3.23 14.72 -26.55
N SER A 146 -3.69 13.49 -26.79
CA SER A 146 -3.46 12.86 -28.11
C SER A 146 -4.67 12.73 -29.04
N LYS A 147 -5.84 13.27 -28.69
CA LYS A 147 -6.87 13.63 -29.69
C LYS A 147 -7.86 14.65 -29.14
N GLN A 148 -8.12 15.71 -29.91
CA GLN A 148 -9.23 16.64 -29.65
C GLN A 148 -10.53 15.85 -29.71
N VAL A 149 -11.30 15.86 -28.62
CA VAL A 149 -12.64 15.25 -28.57
C VAL A 149 -13.64 16.32 -29.01
N ASP A 150 -14.40 16.04 -30.08
CA ASP A 150 -15.49 16.91 -30.50
C ASP A 150 -16.69 16.74 -29.56
N LEU A 151 -16.94 17.76 -28.74
CA LEU A 151 -17.98 17.76 -27.71
C LEU A 151 -19.39 18.00 -28.27
N SER A 152 -19.53 18.35 -29.55
CA SER A 152 -20.83 18.57 -30.19
C SER A 152 -21.63 17.28 -30.40
N GLN A 153 -20.97 16.13 -30.28
CA GLN A 153 -21.54 14.80 -30.55
C GLN A 153 -21.79 13.96 -29.27
N VAL A 154 -21.51 14.50 -28.08
CA VAL A 154 -21.65 13.76 -26.82
C VAL A 154 -23.10 13.81 -26.33
N THR A 155 -23.86 12.74 -26.56
CA THR A 155 -25.22 12.57 -26.05
C THR A 155 -25.29 11.78 -24.74
N GLU A 156 -24.21 11.08 -24.35
CA GLU A 156 -24.15 10.26 -23.14
C GLU A 156 -22.98 10.65 -22.23
N TRP A 157 -23.19 11.68 -21.40
CA TRP A 157 -22.20 12.23 -20.47
C TRP A 157 -21.61 11.24 -19.45
N HIS A 158 -22.22 10.06 -19.27
CA HIS A 158 -21.71 9.00 -18.40
C HIS A 158 -20.47 8.30 -18.97
N GLN A 159 -20.27 8.34 -20.30
CA GLN A 159 -19.10 7.76 -20.96
C GLN A 159 -17.87 8.69 -20.93
N VAL A 160 -18.05 9.98 -20.59
CA VAL A 160 -16.98 11.01 -20.57
C VAL A 160 -16.43 11.25 -19.16
N ARG A 161 -16.77 10.41 -18.16
CA ARG A 161 -16.23 10.55 -16.80
C ARG A 161 -14.75 10.18 -16.74
N GLY A 162 -13.92 11.17 -17.08
CA GLY A 162 -12.46 11.18 -16.96
C GLY A 162 -11.91 12.58 -16.63
N THR A 163 -12.77 13.53 -16.25
CA THR A 163 -12.33 14.84 -15.75
C THR A 163 -12.28 14.81 -14.23
N PRO A 164 -11.13 15.09 -13.59
CA PRO A 164 -11.10 15.35 -12.16
C PRO A 164 -11.97 16.57 -11.87
N LYS A 165 -12.99 16.40 -11.03
CA LYS A 165 -13.35 17.48 -10.12
C LYS A 165 -12.41 17.33 -8.93
N ASP A 166 -11.84 18.47 -8.53
CA ASP A 166 -10.82 18.62 -7.50
C ASP A 166 -9.39 18.36 -7.99
N ALA A 167 -8.84 19.40 -8.63
CA ALA A 167 -7.41 19.60 -8.65
C ALA A 167 -6.93 19.84 -7.21
N LEU A 168 -6.28 18.83 -6.62
CA LEU A 168 -5.26 19.06 -5.61
C LEU A 168 -4.01 18.27 -6.00
N LEU A 169 -3.03 18.99 -6.51
CA LEU A 169 -1.72 18.47 -6.89
C LEU A 169 -0.79 18.62 -5.67
N SER A 170 -0.32 17.47 -5.17
CA SER A 170 0.78 17.26 -4.20
C SER A 170 0.49 17.67 -2.74
N VAL A 171 0.95 16.99 -1.68
CA VAL A 171 2.16 16.17 -1.45
C VAL A 171 1.92 15.24 -0.22
N ILE A 172 2.90 14.37 0.08
CA ILE A 172 3.25 13.78 1.41
C ILE A 172 2.58 12.42 1.65
N GLY A 173 3.34 11.32 1.77
CA GLY A 173 4.35 11.13 2.81
C GLY A 173 3.61 10.84 4.12
N GLY A 174 4.04 9.83 4.89
CA GLY A 174 3.33 9.51 6.13
C GLY A 174 3.27 10.72 7.07
N LEU A 175 2.16 10.84 7.80
CA LEU A 175 2.15 11.10 9.23
C LEU A 175 0.73 10.86 9.76
N PHE A 176 0.61 9.82 10.59
CA PHE A 176 -0.36 9.80 11.68
C PHE A 176 0.25 10.63 12.81
N SER A 177 -0.24 11.86 13.00
CA SER A 177 -0.46 12.61 14.26
C SER A 177 -0.86 14.04 13.92
#